data_AF-A0AAV3XKJ7-F1
#
_entry.id   AF-A0AAV3XKJ7-F1
#
_cell.length_a   1.000
_cell.length_b   1.000
_cell.length_c   1.000
_cell.angle_alpha   90.00
_cell.angle_beta   90.00
_cell.angle_gamma   90.00
#
_symmetry.space_group_name_H-M   'P 1'
#
loop_
_entity.id
_entity.type
_entity.pdbx_description
1 polymer ?
#
loop_
_entity_poly.entity_id
_entity_poly.type
_entity_poly.pdbx_seq_one_letter_code
_entity_poly.pdbx_strand_id
1 'polypeptide(L)'
;MVEGQPRFVTACSRSDIVDGWRDKRRDGGVVIDIPSNEIILSGLSMPHSPRFYQGKLWLHNSGTGEFGYVNLPSGKFEPVTFCPGYLRGLAFWKNWAIVGLSKPRGGDKTFSGLALERQLIAKDTEPRCGLMVIELSTGNIVYWLRLEGIITELYDVQVLPGVRRPMALGFQTDEISRLIALSPTLDASTGIS
;
A
#
# COMPACT_ATOMS: atom_id res chain seq x y z
N MET A 1 7.41 -9.31 3.47
CA MET A 1 8.59 -10.17 3.62
C MET A 1 9.56 -9.50 4.58
N VAL A 2 10.19 -10.26 5.47
CA VAL A 2 11.37 -9.89 6.25
C VAL A 2 12.39 -10.98 5.99
N GLU A 3 13.58 -10.60 5.52
CA GLU A 3 14.64 -11.57 5.19
C GLU A 3 14.16 -12.70 4.26
N GLY A 4 13.34 -12.36 3.26
CA GLY A 4 12.81 -13.32 2.29
C GLY A 4 11.71 -14.24 2.82
N GLN A 5 11.19 -14.02 4.03
CA GLN A 5 10.08 -14.79 4.62
C GLN A 5 8.85 -13.93 4.87
N PRO A 6 7.62 -14.47 4.72
CA PRO A 6 6.43 -13.79 5.22
C PRO A 6 6.55 -13.61 6.74
N ARG A 7 6.28 -12.39 7.24
CA ARG A 7 6.35 -12.10 8.67
C ARG A 7 5.11 -11.42 9.19
N PHE A 8 4.60 -10.42 8.47
CA PHE A 8 3.44 -9.66 8.89
C PHE A 8 2.37 -9.67 7.81
N VAL A 9 1.11 -9.82 8.23
CA VAL A 9 -0.07 -9.67 7.37
C VAL A 9 -1.06 -8.71 8.02
N THR A 10 -1.87 -8.05 7.19
CA THR A 10 -2.99 -7.23 7.65
C THR A 10 -4.31 -7.93 7.33
N ALA A 11 -5.31 -7.74 8.17
CA ALA A 11 -6.68 -8.17 7.90
C ALA A 11 -7.66 -7.04 8.21
N CYS A 12 -8.75 -6.94 7.45
CA CYS A 12 -9.79 -5.93 7.67
C CYS A 12 -10.57 -6.15 8.97
N SER A 13 -10.63 -7.38 9.46
CA SER A 13 -11.25 -7.72 10.73
C SER A 13 -10.74 -9.05 11.28
N ARG A 14 -10.98 -9.31 12.57
CA ARG A 14 -10.79 -10.63 13.20
C ARG A 14 -11.91 -11.64 12.87
N SER A 15 -12.94 -11.20 12.14
CA SER A 15 -14.10 -12.03 11.82
C SER A 15 -13.72 -13.12 10.83
N ASP A 16 -14.12 -14.34 11.13
CA ASP A 16 -14.03 -15.53 10.28
C ASP A 16 -15.35 -15.82 9.53
N ILE A 17 -16.43 -15.11 9.87
CA ILE A 17 -17.70 -15.14 9.14
C ILE A 17 -17.59 -14.45 7.78
N VAL A 18 -18.17 -15.07 6.75
CA VAL A 18 -18.32 -14.50 5.39
C VAL A 18 -18.84 -13.07 5.48
N ASP A 19 -18.16 -12.13 4.81
CA ASP A 19 -18.48 -10.71 4.81
C ASP A 19 -18.52 -10.00 6.19
N GLY A 20 -18.18 -10.67 7.29
CA GLY A 20 -18.24 -10.12 8.65
C GLY A 20 -17.28 -8.94 8.90
N TRP A 21 -16.36 -8.68 7.98
CA TRP A 21 -15.49 -7.50 7.98
C TRP A 21 -16.21 -6.22 7.56
N ARG A 22 -17.33 -6.30 6.84
CA ARG A 22 -18.04 -5.14 6.28
C ARG A 22 -18.58 -4.21 7.38
N ASP A 23 -19.03 -4.77 8.49
CA ASP A 23 -19.50 -3.95 9.63
C ASP A 23 -18.36 -3.46 10.52
N LYS A 24 -17.14 -3.96 10.30
CA LYS A 24 -15.95 -3.71 11.11
C LYS A 24 -14.90 -2.89 10.37
N ARG A 25 -15.26 -2.25 9.24
CA ARG A 25 -14.32 -1.48 8.39
C ARG A 25 -13.68 -0.29 9.12
N ARG A 26 -14.31 0.24 10.16
CA ARG A 26 -13.87 1.45 10.86
C ARG A 26 -12.65 1.22 11.75
N ASP A 27 -12.59 0.08 12.43
CA ASP A 27 -11.64 -0.17 13.51
C ASP A 27 -11.35 -1.67 13.73
N GLY A 28 -11.96 -2.57 12.98
CA GLY A 28 -11.75 -4.00 13.12
C GLY A 28 -10.39 -4.49 12.65
N GLY A 29 -9.66 -3.66 11.89
CA GLY A 29 -8.43 -4.04 11.21
C GLY A 29 -7.31 -4.39 12.17
N VAL A 30 -6.53 -5.39 11.79
CA VAL A 30 -5.44 -5.95 12.60
C VAL A 30 -4.17 -6.16 11.79
N VAL A 31 -3.04 -6.22 12.50
CA VAL A 31 -1.76 -6.74 12.02
C VAL A 31 -1.46 -8.02 12.80
N ILE A 32 -1.11 -9.08 12.08
CA ILE A 32 -0.77 -10.38 12.64
C ILE A 32 0.71 -10.66 12.34
N ASP A 33 1.46 -11.06 13.37
CA ASP A 33 2.77 -11.66 13.21
C ASP A 33 2.60 -13.15 12.93
N ILE A 34 3.06 -13.59 11.75
CA ILE A 34 2.79 -14.92 11.21
C ILE A 34 3.47 -16.03 12.03
N PRO A 35 4.77 -15.92 12.41
CA PRO A 35 5.42 -17.00 13.14
C PRO A 35 4.82 -17.27 14.51
N SER A 36 4.43 -16.22 15.24
CA SER A 36 3.79 -16.32 16.55
C SER A 36 2.28 -16.56 16.48
N ASN A 37 1.66 -16.25 15.32
CA ASN A 37 0.22 -16.20 15.14
C ASN A 37 -0.49 -15.21 16.09
N GLU A 38 0.21 -14.16 16.50
CA GLU A 38 -0.30 -13.14 17.42
C GLU A 38 -0.78 -11.88 16.70
N ILE A 39 -1.88 -11.28 17.20
CA ILE A 39 -2.31 -9.95 16.78
C ILE A 39 -1.45 -8.92 17.53
N ILE A 40 -0.55 -8.28 16.80
CA ILE A 40 0.40 -7.29 17.36
C ILE A 40 -0.11 -5.85 17.30
N LEU A 41 -1.19 -5.60 16.55
CA LEU A 41 -1.87 -4.32 16.46
C LEU A 41 -3.33 -4.53 16.05
N SER A 42 -4.24 -3.76 16.64
CA SER A 42 -5.67 -3.73 16.32
C SER A 42 -6.19 -2.29 16.28
N GLY A 43 -7.44 -2.09 15.86
CA GLY A 43 -8.04 -0.74 15.82
C GLY A 43 -7.82 0.00 14.50
N LEU A 44 -7.27 -0.67 13.48
CA LEU A 44 -7.02 -0.05 12.18
C LEU A 44 -8.30 -0.03 11.33
N SER A 45 -8.43 0.98 10.47
CA SER A 45 -9.48 1.07 9.47
C SER A 45 -8.98 0.52 8.14
N MET A 46 -9.39 -0.70 7.81
CA MET A 46 -9.06 -1.37 6.55
C MET A 46 -7.56 -1.30 6.21
N PRO A 47 -6.67 -1.94 7.01
CA PRO A 47 -5.23 -1.84 6.81
C PRO A 47 -4.73 -2.59 5.56
N HIS A 48 -3.84 -1.96 4.80
CA HIS A 48 -3.32 -2.52 3.53
C HIS A 48 -1.80 -2.40 3.39
N SER A 49 -1.28 -3.21 2.47
CA SER A 49 0.09 -3.13 1.96
C SER A 49 1.18 -3.12 3.04
N PRO A 50 1.18 -4.07 4.00
CA PRO A 50 2.27 -4.15 4.98
C PRO A 50 3.61 -4.40 4.27
N ARG A 51 4.63 -3.66 4.69
CA ARG A 51 6.00 -3.73 4.18
C ARG A 51 6.97 -3.50 5.32
N PHE A 52 7.93 -4.39 5.48
CA PHE A 52 9.03 -4.15 6.40
C PHE A 52 10.17 -3.48 5.63
N TYR A 53 10.58 -2.29 6.06
CA TYR A 53 11.59 -1.50 5.36
C TYR A 53 12.34 -0.60 6.33
N GLN A 54 13.68 -0.58 6.24
CA GLN A 54 14.57 0.17 7.13
C GLN A 54 14.25 -0.04 8.63
N GLY A 55 14.07 -1.30 9.03
CA GLY A 55 13.85 -1.68 10.43
C GLY A 55 12.45 -1.35 10.97
N LYS A 56 11.52 -0.85 10.15
CA LYS A 56 10.15 -0.54 10.56
C LYS A 56 9.12 -1.33 9.75
N LEU A 57 8.00 -1.65 10.38
CA LEU A 57 6.82 -2.21 9.71
C LEU A 57 5.92 -1.08 9.24
N TRP A 58 5.98 -0.74 7.97
CA TRP A 58 5.14 0.26 7.33
C TRP A 58 3.86 -0.35 6.78
N LEU A 59 2.78 0.41 6.77
CA LEU A 59 1.50 0.01 6.22
C LEU A 59 0.58 1.23 6.00
N HIS A 60 -0.54 0.97 5.36
CA HIS A 60 -1.62 1.93 5.19
C HIS A 60 -2.71 1.67 6.21
N ASN A 61 -3.18 2.72 6.87
CA ASN A 61 -4.48 2.77 7.54
C ASN A 61 -5.49 3.35 6.54
N SER A 62 -5.83 2.58 5.50
CA SER A 62 -6.44 3.12 4.28
C SER A 62 -7.78 3.82 4.53
N GLY A 63 -8.58 3.35 5.48
CA GLY A 63 -9.88 3.94 5.81
C GLY A 63 -9.80 5.26 6.57
N THR A 64 -8.62 5.66 7.05
CA THR A 64 -8.35 7.01 7.60
C THR A 64 -7.60 7.91 6.63
N GLY A 65 -7.03 7.35 5.55
CA GLY A 65 -6.18 8.09 4.62
C GLY A 65 -4.74 8.23 5.10
N GLU A 66 -4.27 7.38 6.01
CA GLU A 66 -2.96 7.56 6.63
C GLU A 66 -1.94 6.51 6.16
N PHE A 67 -0.76 6.99 5.77
CA PHE A 67 0.45 6.20 5.65
C PHE A 67 1.27 6.33 6.95
N GLY A 68 1.80 5.22 7.44
CA GLY A 68 2.56 5.21 8.68
C GLY A 68 3.24 3.88 8.97
N TYR A 69 3.66 3.69 10.22
CA TYR A 69 4.33 2.47 10.65
C TYR A 69 3.79 1.96 12.00
N VAL A 70 4.01 0.67 12.28
CA VAL A 70 3.76 0.08 13.59
C VAL A 70 4.97 0.32 14.48
N ASN A 71 4.74 0.99 15.60
CA ASN A 71 5.67 1.03 16.72
C ASN A 71 5.55 -0.29 17.50
N LEU A 72 6.39 -1.28 17.16
CA LEU A 72 6.31 -2.63 17.71
C LEU A 72 6.39 -2.66 19.25
N PRO A 73 7.29 -1.90 19.91
CA PRO A 73 7.31 -1.84 21.38
C PRO A 73 6.00 -1.35 22.02
N SER A 74 5.33 -0.36 21.43
CA SER A 74 4.11 0.21 22.01
C SER A 74 2.83 -0.44 21.48
N GLY A 75 2.90 -1.25 20.43
CA GLY A 75 1.74 -1.86 19.78
C GLY A 75 0.80 -0.84 19.15
N LYS A 76 1.33 0.29 18.65
CA LYS A 76 0.54 1.39 18.09
C LYS A 76 0.90 1.70 16.64
N PHE A 77 -0.09 2.19 15.90
CA PHE A 77 0.14 2.81 14.60
C PHE A 77 0.56 4.26 14.78
N GLU A 78 1.69 4.63 14.18
CA GLU A 78 2.20 6.00 14.15
C GLU A 78 1.92 6.57 12.76
N PRO A 79 0.90 7.46 12.61
CA PRO A 79 0.63 8.11 11.33
C PRO A 79 1.77 9.07 10.97
N VAL A 80 2.21 9.03 9.72
CA VAL A 80 3.29 9.88 9.20
C VAL A 80 2.74 10.90 8.21
N THR A 81 1.88 10.45 7.29
CA THR A 81 1.37 11.31 6.21
C THR A 81 -0.09 11.01 5.93
N PHE A 82 -0.92 12.04 5.90
CA PHE A 82 -2.27 11.95 5.34
C PHE A 82 -2.22 12.07 3.81
N CYS A 83 -2.85 11.13 3.12
CA CYS A 83 -3.02 11.13 1.68
C CYS A 83 -4.52 11.25 1.33
N PRO A 84 -4.93 12.21 0.48
CA PRO A 84 -6.33 12.45 0.12
C PRO A 84 -6.87 11.40 -0.86
N GLY A 85 -6.99 10.16 -0.40
CA GLY A 85 -7.46 9.03 -1.19
C GLY A 85 -7.40 7.75 -0.37
N TYR A 86 -7.97 6.68 -0.90
CA TYR A 86 -7.93 5.39 -0.24
C TYR A 86 -6.63 4.66 -0.60
N LEU A 87 -5.74 4.50 0.39
CA LEU A 87 -4.37 4.03 0.15
C LEU A 87 -4.33 2.56 -0.25
N ARG A 88 -3.53 2.28 -1.28
CA ARG A 88 -3.38 0.98 -1.94
C ARG A 88 -1.98 0.89 -2.52
N GLY A 89 -1.34 -0.27 -2.42
CA GLY A 89 0.02 -0.45 -2.93
C GLY A 89 1.05 0.34 -2.13
N LEU A 90 2.20 -0.28 -1.88
CA LEU A 90 3.31 0.37 -1.21
C LEU A 90 4.61 -0.22 -1.72
N ALA A 91 5.49 0.66 -2.19
CA ALA A 91 6.86 0.34 -2.53
C ALA A 91 7.80 1.38 -1.93
N PHE A 92 9.06 0.99 -1.79
CA PHE A 92 10.10 1.87 -1.29
C PHE A 92 11.25 1.94 -2.27
N TRP A 93 11.87 3.11 -2.34
CA TRP A 93 13.14 3.32 -3.02
C TRP A 93 13.99 4.26 -2.19
N LYS A 94 15.11 3.77 -1.65
CA LYS A 94 16.00 4.56 -0.78
C LYS A 94 15.21 5.25 0.36
N ASN A 95 15.18 6.58 0.39
CA ASN A 95 14.49 7.36 1.43
C ASN A 95 13.04 7.75 1.05
N TRP A 96 12.45 7.08 0.05
CA TRP A 96 11.12 7.43 -0.44
C TRP A 96 10.14 6.26 -0.33
N ALA A 97 8.95 6.54 0.19
CA ALA A 97 7.77 5.71 0.00
C ALA A 97 7.03 6.15 -1.27
N ILE A 98 6.64 5.18 -2.08
CA ILE A 98 5.73 5.36 -3.20
C ILE A 98 4.41 4.71 -2.82
N VAL A 99 3.37 5.55 -2.72
CA VAL A 99 2.04 5.19 -2.22
C VAL A 99 1.04 5.33 -3.35
N GLY A 100 0.26 4.28 -3.61
CA GLY A 100 -0.89 4.37 -4.52
C GLY A 100 -2.15 4.82 -3.80
N LEU A 101 -3.00 5.52 -4.55
CA LEU A 101 -4.29 6.01 -4.10
C LEU A 101 -5.37 5.60 -5.09
N SER A 102 -6.50 5.20 -4.54
CA SER A 102 -7.75 5.00 -5.26
C SER A 102 -8.79 6.02 -4.81
N LYS A 103 -9.69 6.40 -5.71
CA LYS A 103 -10.93 7.07 -5.31
C LYS A 103 -11.82 6.07 -4.56
N PRO A 104 -12.57 6.50 -3.54
CA PRO A 104 -13.67 5.71 -2.99
C PRO A 104 -14.64 5.33 -4.13
N ARG A 105 -15.08 4.07 -4.17
CA ARG A 105 -16.04 3.62 -5.20
C ARG A 105 -17.36 4.37 -5.06
N GLY A 106 -17.75 5.10 -6.11
CA GLY A 106 -19.08 5.72 -6.18
C GLY A 106 -20.15 4.63 -6.26
N GLY A 107 -21.08 4.61 -5.28
CA GLY A 107 -22.20 3.66 -5.22
C GLY A 107 -22.00 2.45 -4.29
N ASP A 108 -20.76 2.08 -3.96
CA ASP A 108 -20.47 0.97 -3.04
C ASP A 108 -20.45 1.49 -1.60
N LYS A 109 -21.36 0.99 -0.75
CA LYS A 109 -21.41 1.28 0.70
C LYS A 109 -20.11 0.89 1.45
N THR A 110 -19.19 0.19 0.79
CA THR A 110 -17.89 -0.28 1.28
C THR A 110 -16.93 0.86 1.66
N PHE A 111 -17.08 2.06 1.11
CA PHE A 111 -16.23 3.22 1.47
C PHE A 111 -16.97 4.37 2.14
N SER A 112 -18.30 4.37 2.12
CA SER A 112 -19.12 5.36 2.83
C SER A 112 -18.99 5.22 4.35
N GLY A 113 -18.88 6.34 5.06
CA GLY A 113 -18.86 6.36 6.54
C GLY A 113 -17.49 6.08 7.17
N LEU A 114 -16.43 6.00 6.36
CA LEU A 114 -15.05 5.88 6.85
C LEU A 114 -14.54 7.23 7.37
N ALA A 115 -13.50 7.21 8.21
CA ALA A 115 -12.89 8.43 8.73
C ALA A 115 -12.27 9.28 7.63
N LEU A 116 -11.79 8.65 6.55
CA LEU A 116 -11.28 9.31 5.35
C LEU A 116 -12.24 10.38 4.81
N GLU A 117 -13.54 10.08 4.71
CA GLU A 117 -14.55 11.03 4.21
C GLU A 117 -14.57 12.31 5.06
N ARG A 118 -14.57 12.17 6.39
CA ARG A 118 -14.51 13.32 7.31
C ARG A 118 -13.19 14.09 7.19
N GLN A 119 -12.06 13.41 6.99
CA GLN A 119 -10.76 14.04 6.82
C GLN A 119 -10.67 14.83 5.51
N LEU A 120 -11.24 14.30 4.43
CA LEU A 120 -11.32 14.98 3.12
C LEU A 120 -12.13 16.27 3.24
N ILE A 121 -13.32 16.21 3.87
CA ILE A 121 -14.17 17.39 4.13
C ILE A 121 -13.44 18.41 5.01
N ALA A 122 -12.85 17.97 6.13
CA ALA A 122 -12.16 18.86 7.06
C ALA A 122 -10.94 19.57 6.43
N LYS A 123 -10.37 19.00 5.36
CA LYS A 123 -9.23 19.54 4.62
C LYS A 123 -9.61 20.20 3.30
N ASP A 124 -10.91 20.33 3.02
CA ASP A 124 -11.45 20.92 1.79
C ASP A 124 -10.81 20.34 0.52
N THR A 125 -10.73 19.00 0.45
CA THR A 125 -10.11 18.31 -0.69
C THR A 125 -10.94 17.13 -1.17
N GLU A 126 -10.98 16.98 -2.49
CA GLU A 126 -11.56 15.82 -3.15
C GLU A 126 -10.63 14.59 -3.11
N PRO A 127 -11.18 13.37 -3.13
CA PRO A 127 -10.39 12.15 -3.21
C PRO A 127 -9.66 12.02 -4.56
N ARG A 128 -8.44 11.49 -4.51
CA ARG A 128 -7.54 11.35 -5.66
C ARG A 128 -7.23 9.89 -5.97
N CYS A 129 -7.11 9.60 -7.26
CA CYS A 129 -6.50 8.37 -7.77
C CYS A 129 -5.10 8.74 -8.30
N GLY A 130 -4.09 7.90 -8.05
CA GLY A 130 -2.73 8.15 -8.52
C GLY A 130 -1.65 7.76 -7.51
N LEU A 131 -0.47 8.37 -7.64
CA LEU A 131 0.70 8.06 -6.81
C LEU A 131 1.12 9.28 -5.99
N MET A 132 1.64 9.02 -4.79
CA MET A 132 2.35 9.99 -3.96
C MET A 132 3.74 9.47 -3.63
N VAL A 133 4.73 10.35 -3.69
CA VAL A 133 6.11 10.08 -3.27
C VAL A 133 6.37 10.84 -1.99
N ILE A 134 6.62 10.10 -0.91
CA ILE A 134 6.78 10.62 0.45
C ILE A 134 8.22 10.42 0.88
N GLU A 135 8.87 11.46 1.36
CA GLU A 135 10.19 11.36 1.98
C GLU A 135 10.06 10.79 3.40
N LEU A 136 10.74 9.68 3.70
CA LEU A 136 10.55 8.94 4.96
C LEU A 136 11.08 9.69 6.19
N SER A 137 12.11 10.52 6.02
CA SER A 137 12.72 11.27 7.12
C SER A 137 11.82 12.40 7.63
N THR A 138 10.97 12.96 6.77
CA THR A 138 10.14 14.13 7.09
C THR A 138 8.64 13.85 7.05
N GLY A 139 8.21 12.82 6.33
CA GLY A 139 6.81 12.57 6.04
C GLY A 139 6.22 13.48 4.97
N ASN A 140 7.04 14.33 4.33
CA ASN A 140 6.59 15.27 3.32
C ASN A 140 6.29 14.56 2.00
N ILE A 141 5.18 14.93 1.36
CA ILE A 141 4.89 14.55 -0.03
C ILE A 141 5.74 15.44 -0.93
N VAL A 142 6.75 14.86 -1.57
CA VAL A 142 7.72 15.57 -2.41
C VAL A 142 7.35 15.53 -3.89
N TYR A 143 6.63 14.50 -4.33
CA TYR A 143 6.09 14.38 -5.69
C TYR A 143 4.74 13.70 -5.69
N TRP A 144 3.97 13.90 -6.75
CA TRP A 144 2.69 13.25 -6.96
C TRP A 144 2.39 13.08 -8.45
N LEU A 145 1.59 12.07 -8.76
CA LEU A 145 0.99 11.83 -10.07
C LEU A 145 -0.50 11.63 -9.85
N ARG A 146 -1.34 12.40 -10.53
CA ARG A 146 -2.80 12.23 -10.48
C ARG A 146 -3.27 11.54 -11.74
N LEU A 147 -4.11 10.52 -11.56
CA LEU A 147 -4.83 9.87 -12.65
C LEU A 147 -6.26 10.41 -12.70
N GLU A 148 -6.66 10.82 -13.90
CA GLU A 148 -7.99 11.35 -14.20
C GLU A 148 -8.67 10.52 -15.28
N GLY A 149 -9.98 10.70 -15.46
CA GLY A 149 -10.79 9.90 -16.39
C GLY A 149 -11.20 8.55 -15.80
N ILE A 150 -11.12 7.50 -16.63
CA ILE A 150 -11.69 6.17 -16.33
C ILE A 150 -10.94 5.41 -15.23
N ILE A 151 -9.66 5.74 -14.99
CA ILE A 151 -8.85 5.06 -13.99
C ILE A 151 -9.10 5.70 -12.62
N THR A 152 -9.93 5.04 -11.82
CA THR A 152 -10.30 5.51 -10.48
C THR A 152 -9.68 4.68 -9.36
N GLU A 153 -9.05 3.55 -9.68
CA GLU A 153 -8.45 2.65 -8.70
C GLU A 153 -7.05 2.20 -9.11
N LEU A 154 -6.16 2.12 -8.12
CA LEU A 154 -4.89 1.43 -8.16
C LEU A 154 -4.87 0.34 -7.08
N TYR A 155 -4.26 -0.79 -7.38
CA TYR A 155 -4.23 -1.94 -6.46
C TYR A 155 -2.85 -2.15 -5.83
N ASP A 156 -1.78 -1.96 -6.61
CA ASP A 156 -0.41 -2.10 -6.14
C ASP A 156 0.53 -1.14 -6.86
N VAL A 157 1.69 -0.90 -6.25
CA VAL A 157 2.80 -0.17 -6.85
C VAL A 157 4.10 -0.93 -6.58
N GLN A 158 4.96 -0.98 -7.59
CA GLN A 158 6.25 -1.67 -7.54
C GLN A 158 7.34 -0.76 -8.11
N VAL A 159 8.55 -0.88 -7.56
CA VAL A 159 9.74 -0.18 -8.06
C VAL A 159 10.58 -1.19 -8.83
N LEU A 160 10.99 -0.84 -10.06
CA LEU A 160 11.85 -1.66 -10.91
C LEU A 160 13.18 -0.93 -11.16
N PRO A 161 14.20 -1.14 -10.30
CA PRO A 161 15.48 -0.44 -10.42
C PRO A 161 16.19 -0.77 -11.73
N GLY A 162 16.75 0.25 -12.39
CA GLY A 162 17.53 0.08 -13.62
C GLY A 162 16.70 -0.19 -14.88
N VAL A 163 15.38 -0.34 -14.77
CA VAL A 163 14.48 -0.55 -15.92
C VAL A 163 14.10 0.79 -16.54
N ARG A 164 14.40 0.98 -17.83
CA ARG A 164 14.10 2.23 -18.57
C ARG A 164 12.83 2.16 -19.42
N ARG A 165 12.48 0.97 -19.92
CA ARG A 165 11.33 0.73 -20.79
C ARG A 165 10.53 -0.46 -20.25
N PRO A 166 9.80 -0.29 -19.14
CA PRO A 166 8.97 -1.36 -18.63
C PRO A 166 7.84 -1.63 -19.63
N MET A 167 7.53 -2.91 -19.83
CA MET A 167 6.39 -3.36 -20.62
C MET A 167 5.52 -4.22 -19.71
N ALA A 168 4.22 -3.93 -19.69
CA ALA A 168 3.23 -4.76 -19.04
C ALA A 168 2.28 -5.27 -20.13
N LEU A 169 2.07 -6.58 -20.19
CA LEU A 169 1.12 -7.20 -21.11
C LEU A 169 -0.17 -7.47 -20.33
N GLY A 170 -1.31 -7.15 -20.94
CA GLY A 170 -2.62 -7.41 -20.38
C GLY A 170 -3.06 -8.86 -20.63
N PHE A 171 -3.91 -9.40 -19.75
CA PHE A 171 -4.42 -10.77 -19.86
C PHE A 171 -5.51 -10.96 -20.93
N GLN A 172 -5.86 -9.91 -21.67
CA GLN A 172 -7.01 -9.93 -22.59
C GLN A 172 -6.62 -10.21 -24.04
N THR A 173 -5.33 -10.21 -24.37
CA THR A 173 -4.82 -10.40 -25.74
C THR A 173 -3.92 -11.64 -25.81
N ASP A 174 -3.83 -12.27 -26.98
CA ASP A 174 -2.94 -13.41 -27.25
C ASP A 174 -1.43 -13.03 -27.22
N GLU A 175 -1.10 -11.79 -26.87
CA GLU A 175 0.27 -11.26 -26.84
C GLU A 175 1.12 -11.96 -25.77
N ILE A 176 0.49 -12.41 -24.67
CA ILE A 176 1.16 -13.21 -23.63
C ILE A 176 1.70 -14.53 -24.22
N SER A 177 0.95 -15.16 -25.12
CA SER A 177 1.29 -16.44 -25.73
C SER A 177 2.52 -16.38 -26.65
N ARG A 178 2.92 -15.16 -27.05
CA ARG A 178 3.95 -14.92 -28.08
C ARG A 178 5.19 -14.20 -27.54
N LEU A 179 5.21 -13.84 -26.27
CA LEU A 179 6.35 -13.15 -25.67
C LEU A 179 7.43 -14.14 -25.23
N ILE A 180 8.63 -14.00 -25.81
CA ILE A 180 9.85 -14.64 -25.30
C ILE A 180 10.64 -13.57 -24.53
N ALA A 181 10.73 -13.72 -23.21
CA ALA A 181 11.60 -12.89 -22.37
C ALA A 181 12.94 -13.60 -22.18
N LEU A 182 14.00 -13.09 -22.81
CA LEU A 182 15.37 -13.54 -22.55
C LEU A 182 15.90 -12.75 -21.35
N SER A 183 16.38 -13.43 -20.33
CA SER A 183 17.13 -12.77 -19.26
C SER A 183 18.40 -12.16 -19.84
N PRO A 184 18.85 -10.98 -19.36
CA PRO A 184 20.18 -10.50 -19.69
C PRO A 184 21.19 -11.58 -19.29
N THR A 185 22.08 -11.96 -20.20
CA THR A 185 23.26 -12.75 -19.85
C THR A 185 24.01 -11.99 -18.77
N LEU A 186 24.18 -12.62 -17.60
CA LEU A 186 25.11 -12.15 -16.59
C LEU A 186 26.50 -12.19 -17.24
N ASP A 187 27.04 -11.03 -17.62
CA ASP A 187 28.43 -10.91 -18.01
C ASP A 187 29.28 -11.31 -16.80
N ALA A 188 29.84 -12.51 -16.87
CA ALA A 188 30.81 -13.03 -15.93
C ALA A 188 32.16 -12.32 -16.13
N SER A 189 32.23 -11.01 -15.85
CA SER A 189 33.51 -10.30 -15.74
C SER A 189 33.35 -8.90 -15.13
N THR A 190 33.22 -8.83 -13.81
CA THR A 190 33.94 -7.84 -13.00
C THR A 190 34.07 -8.39 -11.58
N GLY A 191 35.05 -9.27 -11.38
CA GLY A 191 35.83 -9.16 -10.16
C GLY A 191 36.67 -7.89 -10.25
N ILE A 192 36.81 -7.17 -9.15
CA ILE A 192 38.08 -6.64 -8.59
C ILE A 192 37.72 -5.74 -7.39
N SER A 193 38.32 -6.13 -6.26
CA SER A 193 38.61 -5.44 -4.97
C SER A 193 37.51 -4.65 -4.28
#